data_AF-M5J7C1-F1
#
_entry.id   AF-M5J7C1-F1
#
_cell.length_a   1.000
_cell.length_b   1.000
_cell.length_c   1.000
_cell.angle_alpha   90.00
_cell.angle_beta   90.00
_cell.angle_gamma   90.00
#
_symmetry.space_group_name_H-M   'P 1'
#
loop_
_entity.id
_entity.type
_entity.pdbx_description
1 polymer ?
#
loop_
_entity_poly.entity_id
_entity_poly.type
_entity_poly.pdbx_seq_one_letter_code
_entity_poly.pdbx_strand_id
1 'polypeptide(L)'
;MRGINDGHLKSLNDGTATYKDAHAYAVEVGEILSKVLNVHITAETLPDGKMYFNIADRVLNETLKNNYSLVSDYTEGVQTRLNQQVGLKLRAQRPDFDQDRVKGFVNKLSSADDFADVQWVLGDPMVNFTQSVVDEAIKKNAKFHSDAGMKSVIKRQVKGKACKWCRGLEGTYDYPKGTPNEVFHRHENCRCVTEYYPEKKKARQDVWSKVWRKDKNEQNNGIIEPYKGKLTIDERAAILRYISSESYILNDLMRKNIELPTELQELHDNLSKALDKLPKYSGEINRSLYFDDDKDAEDFVKLHNIGKTVGYKHFLSFSTEIYNEEDSVRIKILNSKNSTDLRKFNSAEKETLYKPGQKFIVQDKYFDGERPIIVLKELE
;
A
#
# COMPACT_ATOMS: atom_id res chain seq x y z
N MET A 1 -2.59 32.60 -17.60
CA MET A 1 -2.84 31.24 -17.06
C MET A 1 -3.36 31.41 -15.64
N ARG A 2 -4.58 30.97 -15.33
CA ARG A 2 -4.97 30.80 -13.92
C ARG A 2 -4.17 29.59 -13.44
N GLY A 3 -3.21 29.81 -12.55
CA GLY A 3 -2.52 28.72 -11.87
C GLY A 3 -3.52 27.86 -11.12
N ILE A 4 -3.11 26.64 -10.76
CA ILE A 4 -3.86 25.77 -9.85
C ILE A 4 -4.39 26.64 -8.71
N ASN A 5 -5.70 26.61 -8.48
CA ASN A 5 -6.33 27.45 -7.50
C ASN A 5 -5.76 27.08 -6.12
N ASP A 6 -4.93 27.95 -5.53
CA ASP A 6 -4.24 27.73 -4.25
C ASP A 6 -5.20 27.40 -3.09
N GLY A 7 -6.50 27.61 -3.28
CA GLY A 7 -7.57 27.21 -2.36
C GLY A 7 -7.53 25.73 -1.98
N HIS A 8 -7.18 24.81 -2.89
CA HIS A 8 -7.13 23.38 -2.56
C HIS A 8 -5.96 23.02 -1.64
N LEU A 9 -4.77 23.55 -1.93
CA LEU A 9 -3.58 23.41 -1.08
C LEU A 9 -3.78 24.12 0.26
N LYS A 10 -4.44 25.27 0.25
CA LYS A 10 -4.82 26.01 1.45
C LYS A 10 -5.78 25.21 2.33
N SER A 11 -6.85 24.61 1.80
CA SER A 11 -7.76 23.76 2.58
C SER A 11 -7.07 22.52 3.16
N LEU A 12 -6.03 22.00 2.48
CA LEU A 12 -5.23 20.89 2.99
C LEU A 12 -4.37 21.35 4.17
N ASN A 13 -3.69 22.49 4.04
CA ASN A 13 -2.87 23.10 5.08
C ASN A 13 -3.70 23.56 6.30
N ASP A 14 -4.91 24.08 6.04
CA ASP A 14 -5.86 24.52 7.07
C ASP A 14 -6.59 23.35 7.75
N GLY A 15 -6.31 22.10 7.34
CA GLY A 15 -6.85 20.90 7.97
C GLY A 15 -8.33 20.61 7.68
N THR A 16 -8.92 21.23 6.65
CA THR A 16 -10.35 21.09 6.30
C THR A 16 -10.62 20.28 5.04
N ALA A 17 -9.60 19.93 4.25
CA ALA A 17 -9.74 19.29 2.93
C ALA A 17 -10.32 17.87 2.97
N THR A 18 -11.42 17.65 2.25
CA THR A 18 -12.14 16.38 2.11
C THR A 18 -11.89 15.70 0.76
N TYR A 19 -12.42 14.50 0.58
CA TYR A 19 -12.40 13.83 -0.74
C TYR A 19 -13.16 14.60 -1.83
N LYS A 20 -14.10 15.46 -1.45
CA LYS A 20 -14.75 16.39 -2.38
C LYS A 20 -13.75 17.40 -2.94
N ASP A 21 -12.85 17.88 -2.11
CA ASP A 21 -11.77 18.80 -2.51
C ASP A 21 -10.73 18.07 -3.35
N ALA A 22 -10.42 16.80 -3.03
CA ALA A 22 -9.56 15.95 -3.86
C ALA A 22 -10.15 15.71 -5.26
N HIS A 23 -11.46 15.47 -5.36
CA HIS A 23 -12.13 15.34 -6.66
C HIS A 23 -12.15 16.66 -7.44
N ALA A 24 -12.34 17.81 -6.78
CA ALA A 24 -12.28 19.11 -7.43
C ALA A 24 -10.87 19.42 -7.94
N TYR A 25 -9.85 19.17 -7.12
CA TYR A 25 -8.44 19.26 -7.50
C TYR A 25 -8.12 18.35 -8.70
N ALA A 26 -8.58 17.09 -8.68
CA ALA A 26 -8.40 16.16 -9.78
C ALA A 26 -9.06 16.62 -11.09
N VAL A 27 -10.24 17.25 -11.01
CA VAL A 27 -10.87 17.86 -12.19
C VAL A 27 -10.01 19.00 -12.73
N GLU A 28 -9.55 19.90 -11.87
CA GLU A 28 -8.74 21.05 -12.28
C GLU A 28 -7.41 20.61 -12.92
N VAL A 29 -6.67 19.70 -12.28
CA VAL A 29 -5.41 19.17 -12.83
C VAL A 29 -5.67 18.45 -14.17
N GLY A 30 -6.74 17.66 -14.26
CA GLY A 30 -7.11 16.97 -15.50
C GLY A 30 -7.50 17.92 -16.63
N GLU A 31 -8.24 19.00 -16.34
CA GLU A 31 -8.62 20.01 -17.33
C GLU A 31 -7.41 20.81 -17.81
N ILE A 32 -6.47 21.13 -16.92
CA ILE A 32 -5.19 21.77 -17.27
C ILE A 32 -4.38 20.84 -18.18
N LEU A 33 -4.22 19.57 -17.79
CA LEU A 33 -3.51 18.57 -18.60
C LEU A 33 -4.15 18.45 -19.99
N SER A 34 -5.47 18.27 -20.06
CA SER A 34 -6.20 18.15 -21.32
C SER A 34 -5.98 19.37 -22.21
N LYS A 35 -6.04 20.57 -21.63
CA LYS A 35 -5.83 21.81 -22.36
C LYS A 35 -4.41 21.91 -22.92
N VAL A 36 -3.41 21.59 -22.10
CA VAL A 36 -1.99 21.61 -22.52
C VAL A 36 -1.75 20.61 -23.64
N LEU A 37 -2.26 19.38 -23.50
CA LEU A 37 -2.15 18.36 -24.53
C LEU A 37 -2.82 18.82 -25.84
N ASN A 38 -4.04 19.37 -25.80
CA ASN A 38 -4.72 19.85 -27.01
C ASN A 38 -4.08 21.09 -27.66
N VAL A 39 -3.32 21.88 -26.91
CA VAL A 39 -2.58 23.03 -27.47
C VAL A 39 -1.30 22.58 -28.18
N HIS A 40 -0.62 21.57 -27.64
CA HIS A 40 0.69 21.15 -28.13
C HIS A 40 0.65 19.91 -29.04
N ILE A 41 -0.45 19.18 -29.05
CA ILE A 41 -0.64 17.98 -29.88
C ILE A 41 -1.78 18.29 -30.85
N THR A 42 -1.40 18.77 -32.03
CA THR A 42 -2.30 19.03 -33.16
C THR A 42 -1.84 18.21 -34.37
N ALA A 43 -2.72 18.00 -35.35
CA ALA A 43 -2.36 17.33 -36.60
C ALA A 43 -1.13 17.97 -37.27
N GLU A 44 -1.01 19.30 -37.20
CA GLU A 44 0.14 20.05 -37.76
C GLU A 44 1.47 19.77 -37.05
N THR A 45 1.43 19.44 -35.76
CA THR A 45 2.63 19.10 -34.97
C THR A 45 3.05 17.64 -35.10
N LEU A 46 2.21 16.81 -35.72
CA LEU A 46 2.41 15.38 -35.84
C LEU A 46 2.97 15.01 -37.22
N PRO A 47 3.83 13.98 -37.33
CA PRO A 47 4.31 13.54 -38.62
C PRO A 47 3.15 13.04 -39.47
N ASP A 48 3.02 13.61 -40.68
CA ASP A 48 1.94 13.30 -41.63
C ASP A 48 0.52 13.46 -41.06
N GLY A 49 0.33 14.28 -40.02
CA GLY A 49 -0.96 14.42 -39.35
C GLY A 49 -1.35 13.23 -38.46
N LYS A 50 -0.46 12.26 -38.29
CA LYS A 50 -0.73 10.98 -37.62
C LYS A 50 0.00 10.85 -36.29
N MET A 51 -0.72 10.36 -35.29
CA MET A 51 -0.14 10.02 -34.00
C MET A 51 0.45 8.61 -34.03
N TYR A 52 1.78 8.50 -34.00
CA TYR A 52 2.44 7.19 -33.94
C TYR A 52 2.49 6.64 -32.50
N PHE A 53 2.47 5.31 -32.36
CA PHE A 53 2.46 4.63 -31.07
C PHE A 53 3.58 5.10 -30.14
N ASN A 54 4.82 5.19 -30.64
CA ASN A 54 5.98 5.63 -29.86
C ASN A 54 5.88 7.09 -29.38
N ILE A 55 5.26 7.96 -30.18
CA ILE A 55 5.03 9.36 -29.81
C ILE A 55 3.94 9.43 -28.73
N ALA A 56 2.81 8.75 -28.96
CA ALA A 56 1.73 8.66 -27.99
C ALA A 56 2.20 8.06 -26.65
N ASP A 57 2.94 6.96 -26.70
CA ASP A 57 3.45 6.25 -25.52
C ASP A 57 4.38 7.15 -24.70
N ARG A 58 5.38 7.79 -25.34
CA ARG A 58 6.32 8.65 -24.63
C ARG A 58 5.62 9.86 -23.98
N VAL A 59 4.72 10.51 -24.71
CA VAL A 59 4.05 11.72 -24.22
C VAL A 59 3.04 11.39 -23.14
N LEU A 60 2.19 10.38 -23.35
CA LEU A 60 1.14 10.05 -22.38
C LEU A 60 1.70 9.39 -21.11
N ASN A 61 2.69 8.50 -21.20
CA ASN A 61 3.23 7.88 -19.98
C ASN A 61 3.83 8.93 -19.04
N GLU A 62 4.65 9.84 -19.55
CA GLU A 62 5.28 10.88 -18.72
C GLU A 62 4.23 11.83 -18.14
N THR A 63 3.33 12.35 -18.98
CA THR A 63 2.36 13.36 -18.54
C THR A 63 1.32 12.77 -17.58
N LEU A 64 0.81 11.56 -17.84
CA LEU A 64 -0.17 10.91 -16.98
C LEU A 64 0.45 10.41 -15.68
N LYS A 65 1.72 9.99 -15.65
CA LYS A 65 2.44 9.66 -14.40
C LYS A 65 2.59 10.88 -13.51
N ASN A 66 3.00 12.02 -14.07
CA ASN A 66 3.11 13.27 -13.31
C ASN A 66 1.74 13.71 -12.77
N ASN A 67 0.71 13.68 -13.60
CA ASN A 67 -0.67 13.97 -13.19
C ASN A 67 -1.17 13.01 -12.10
N TYR A 68 -0.89 11.71 -12.23
CA TYR A 68 -1.19 10.71 -11.20
C TYR A 68 -0.47 11.02 -9.88
N SER A 69 0.82 11.40 -9.93
CA SER A 69 1.58 11.72 -8.72
C SER A 69 0.96 12.90 -7.97
N LEU A 70 0.69 14.00 -8.67
CA LEU A 70 0.09 15.21 -8.08
C LEU A 70 -1.22 14.91 -7.35
N VAL A 71 -2.12 14.18 -8.00
CA VAL A 71 -3.43 13.84 -7.42
C VAL A 71 -3.31 12.81 -6.31
N SER A 72 -2.42 11.83 -6.45
CA SER A 72 -2.17 10.83 -5.41
C SER A 72 -1.57 11.47 -4.15
N ASP A 73 -0.62 12.40 -4.29
CA ASP A 73 0.00 13.12 -3.17
C ASP A 73 -1.04 13.95 -2.41
N TYR A 74 -1.86 14.72 -3.14
CA TYR A 74 -2.95 15.49 -2.53
C TYR A 74 -3.95 14.59 -1.80
N THR A 75 -4.32 13.47 -2.43
CA THR A 75 -5.29 12.51 -1.89
C THR A 75 -4.75 11.76 -0.67
N GLU A 76 -3.46 11.41 -0.66
CA GLU A 76 -2.76 10.81 0.49
C GLU A 76 -2.77 11.78 1.69
N GLY A 77 -2.56 13.07 1.44
CA GLY A 77 -2.70 14.12 2.45
C GLY A 77 -4.11 14.20 3.03
N VAL A 78 -5.13 14.25 2.16
CA VAL A 78 -6.55 14.27 2.57
C VAL A 78 -6.90 13.05 3.42
N GLN A 79 -6.51 11.85 3.00
CA GLN A 79 -6.82 10.61 3.70
C GLN A 79 -6.07 10.49 5.03
N THR A 80 -4.80 10.90 5.09
CA THR A 80 -4.01 10.94 6.31
C THR A 80 -4.67 11.83 7.36
N ARG A 81 -5.13 13.01 6.93
CA ARG A 81 -5.88 13.94 7.76
C ARG A 81 -7.21 13.34 8.23
N LEU A 82 -7.99 12.73 7.33
CA LEU A 82 -9.25 12.08 7.70
C LEU A 82 -9.04 10.97 8.74
N ASN A 83 -7.97 10.18 8.60
CA ASN A 83 -7.57 9.17 9.58
C ASN A 83 -7.26 9.82 10.93
N GLN A 84 -6.43 10.87 10.95
CA GLN A 84 -6.08 11.59 12.18
C GLN A 84 -7.30 12.19 12.88
N GLN A 85 -8.25 12.76 12.13
CA GLN A 85 -9.48 13.36 12.69
C GLN A 85 -10.31 12.35 13.49
N VAL A 86 -10.36 11.09 13.05
CA VAL A 86 -11.07 10.03 13.77
C VAL A 86 -10.16 9.25 14.73
N GLY A 87 -8.94 9.73 14.96
CA GLY A 87 -7.95 9.15 15.87
C GLY A 87 -7.30 7.87 15.36
N LEU A 88 -7.30 7.64 14.06
CA LEU A 88 -6.59 6.54 13.40
C LEU A 88 -5.16 7.01 13.07
N LYS A 89 -4.17 6.33 13.65
CA LYS A 89 -2.74 6.51 13.33
C LYS A 89 -2.31 5.61 12.17
N LEU A 90 -3.15 5.48 11.16
CA LEU A 90 -2.92 4.61 10.00
C LEU A 90 -2.47 5.46 8.81
N ARG A 91 -1.42 5.00 8.13
CA ARG A 91 -0.96 5.64 6.89
C ARG A 91 -2.02 5.48 5.81
N ALA A 92 -2.28 6.57 5.09
CA ALA A 92 -3.08 6.51 3.89
C ALA A 92 -2.45 5.59 2.84
N GLN A 93 -3.28 4.80 2.19
CA GLN A 93 -2.88 3.90 1.12
C GLN A 93 -2.89 4.64 -0.21
N ARG A 94 -1.76 4.64 -0.91
CA ARG A 94 -1.65 5.26 -2.23
C ARG A 94 -2.25 4.33 -3.30
N PRO A 95 -3.11 4.82 -4.21
CA PRO A 95 -3.63 4.01 -5.32
C PRO A 95 -2.52 3.61 -6.27
N ASP A 96 -2.67 2.50 -6.98
CA ASP A 96 -1.70 2.07 -8.00
C ASP A 96 -1.89 2.87 -9.29
N PHE A 97 -0.82 3.03 -10.07
CA PHE A 97 -0.91 3.68 -11.39
C PHE A 97 -1.55 2.74 -12.41
N ASP A 98 -2.65 3.17 -13.03
CA ASP A 98 -3.39 2.38 -14.02
C ASP A 98 -2.70 2.40 -15.39
N GLN A 99 -1.64 1.59 -15.50
CA GLN A 99 -0.83 1.47 -16.72
C GLN A 99 -1.63 0.91 -17.90
N ASP A 100 -2.61 0.04 -17.64
CA ASP A 100 -3.41 -0.57 -18.71
C ASP A 100 -4.36 0.44 -19.35
N ARG A 101 -4.90 1.37 -18.56
CA ARG A 101 -5.67 2.49 -19.09
C ARG A 101 -4.83 3.44 -19.92
N VAL A 102 -3.58 3.70 -19.51
CA VAL A 102 -2.63 4.48 -20.33
C VAL A 102 -2.36 3.78 -21.67
N LYS A 103 -2.07 2.48 -21.66
CA LYS A 103 -1.93 1.69 -22.90
C LYS A 103 -3.17 1.78 -23.78
N GLY A 104 -4.37 1.76 -23.18
CA GLY A 104 -5.63 1.95 -23.88
C GLY A 104 -5.71 3.29 -24.63
N PHE A 105 -5.29 4.39 -24.00
CA PHE A 105 -5.22 5.70 -24.64
C PHE A 105 -4.18 5.74 -25.76
N VAL A 106 -2.98 5.19 -25.52
CA VAL A 106 -1.91 5.11 -26.51
C VAL A 106 -2.37 4.34 -27.76
N ASN A 107 -2.96 3.16 -27.56
CA ASN A 107 -3.51 2.34 -28.64
C ASN A 107 -4.60 3.08 -29.41
N LYS A 108 -5.52 3.76 -28.70
CA LYS A 108 -6.62 4.48 -29.36
C LYS A 108 -6.10 5.66 -30.18
N LEU A 109 -5.22 6.48 -29.62
CA LEU A 109 -4.63 7.62 -30.31
C LEU A 109 -3.79 7.21 -31.51
N SER A 110 -3.14 6.05 -31.46
CA SER A 110 -2.32 5.56 -32.58
C SER A 110 -3.07 4.69 -33.60
N SER A 111 -4.38 4.50 -33.41
CA SER A 111 -5.19 3.62 -34.27
C SER A 111 -5.73 4.29 -35.53
N ALA A 112 -5.82 5.62 -35.56
CA ALA A 112 -6.39 6.37 -36.68
C ALA A 112 -5.31 6.92 -37.62
N ASP A 113 -5.65 7.03 -38.90
CA ASP A 113 -4.79 7.67 -39.90
C ASP A 113 -4.83 9.19 -39.79
N ASP A 114 -6.00 9.76 -39.48
CA ASP A 114 -6.15 11.17 -39.13
C ASP A 114 -6.25 11.33 -37.61
N PHE A 115 -5.36 12.14 -37.04
CA PHE A 115 -5.37 12.43 -35.60
C PHE A 115 -6.66 13.13 -35.15
N ALA A 116 -7.33 13.92 -36.01
CA ALA A 116 -8.57 14.62 -35.66
C ALA A 116 -9.68 13.65 -35.21
N ASP A 117 -9.71 12.44 -35.77
CA ASP A 117 -10.71 11.40 -35.43
C ASP A 117 -10.57 10.85 -34.01
N VAL A 118 -9.38 10.98 -33.42
CA VAL A 118 -9.03 10.42 -32.10
C VAL A 118 -8.61 11.49 -31.10
N GLN A 119 -8.49 12.75 -31.51
CA GLN A 119 -8.09 13.88 -30.67
C GLN A 119 -8.96 14.02 -29.41
N TRP A 120 -10.24 13.64 -29.49
CA TRP A 120 -11.18 13.68 -28.37
C TRP A 120 -10.69 12.89 -27.14
N VAL A 121 -9.81 11.90 -27.31
CA VAL A 121 -9.16 11.16 -26.21
C VAL A 121 -8.36 12.08 -25.30
N LEU A 122 -7.74 13.14 -25.85
CA LEU A 122 -6.99 14.14 -25.08
C LEU A 122 -7.91 15.11 -24.32
N GLY A 123 -9.21 15.02 -24.51
CA GLY A 123 -10.24 15.83 -23.85
C GLY A 123 -10.66 15.25 -22.49
N ASP A 124 -11.97 15.09 -22.35
CA ASP A 124 -12.63 14.57 -21.15
C ASP A 124 -12.09 13.23 -20.61
N PRO A 125 -11.58 12.28 -21.43
CA PRO A 125 -10.97 11.06 -20.90
C PRO A 125 -9.74 11.31 -20.01
N MET A 126 -8.98 12.39 -20.24
CA MET A 126 -7.86 12.80 -19.36
C MET A 126 -8.38 13.23 -17.99
N VAL A 127 -9.43 14.06 -17.97
CA VAL A 127 -10.10 14.46 -16.72
C VAL A 127 -10.67 13.25 -15.98
N ASN A 128 -11.27 12.32 -16.72
CA ASN A 128 -11.83 11.10 -16.17
C ASN A 128 -10.76 10.19 -15.53
N PHE A 129 -9.61 10.04 -16.20
CA PHE A 129 -8.45 9.33 -15.66
C PHE A 129 -7.97 9.97 -14.36
N THR A 130 -7.78 11.29 -14.36
CA THR A 130 -7.32 12.02 -13.16
C THR A 130 -8.29 11.86 -11.99
N GLN A 131 -9.60 11.92 -12.23
CA GLN A 131 -10.59 11.68 -11.17
C GLN A 131 -10.57 10.23 -10.66
N SER A 132 -10.37 9.24 -11.53
CA SER A 132 -10.36 7.83 -11.10
C SER A 132 -9.23 7.49 -10.14
N VAL A 133 -8.13 8.26 -10.13
CA VAL A 133 -7.07 8.13 -9.11
C VAL A 133 -7.64 8.35 -7.71
N VAL A 134 -8.55 9.31 -7.54
CA VAL A 134 -9.21 9.60 -6.26
C VAL A 134 -10.14 8.46 -5.87
N ASP A 135 -10.92 7.91 -6.81
CA ASP A 135 -11.82 6.79 -6.54
C ASP A 135 -11.07 5.51 -6.16
N GLU A 136 -9.97 5.19 -6.86
CA GLU A 136 -9.13 4.04 -6.51
C GLU A 136 -8.41 4.26 -5.17
N ALA A 137 -8.03 5.50 -4.83
CA ALA A 137 -7.50 5.81 -3.50
C ALA A 137 -8.56 5.55 -2.42
N ILE A 138 -9.79 6.01 -2.62
CA ILE A 138 -10.93 5.76 -1.72
C ILE A 138 -11.15 4.25 -1.56
N LYS A 139 -11.21 3.51 -2.65
CA LYS A 139 -11.44 2.06 -2.65
C LYS A 139 -10.32 1.32 -1.92
N LYS A 140 -9.05 1.66 -2.18
CA LYS A 140 -7.90 1.03 -1.53
C LYS A 140 -7.86 1.33 -0.04
N ASN A 141 -8.16 2.56 0.38
CA ASN A 141 -8.22 2.92 1.80
C ASN A 141 -9.44 2.34 2.51
N ALA A 142 -10.62 2.32 1.87
CA ALA A 142 -11.80 1.68 2.41
C ALA A 142 -11.55 0.18 2.61
N LYS A 143 -10.99 -0.50 1.59
CA LYS A 143 -10.58 -1.91 1.68
C LYS A 143 -9.57 -2.13 2.80
N PHE A 144 -8.50 -1.34 2.85
CA PHE A 144 -7.49 -1.44 3.91
C PHE A 144 -8.10 -1.28 5.30
N HIS A 145 -8.99 -0.30 5.48
CA HIS A 145 -9.66 -0.10 6.75
C HIS A 145 -10.63 -1.24 7.09
N SER A 146 -11.38 -1.74 6.11
CA SER A 146 -12.25 -2.91 6.28
C SER A 146 -11.47 -4.19 6.60
N ASP A 147 -10.33 -4.41 5.95
CA ASP A 147 -9.44 -5.54 6.23
C ASP A 147 -8.86 -5.43 7.64
N ALA A 148 -8.62 -4.20 8.12
CA ALA A 148 -8.31 -3.89 9.52
C ALA A 148 -9.53 -3.97 10.47
N GLY A 149 -10.68 -4.44 9.95
CA GLY A 149 -11.91 -4.67 10.68
C GLY A 149 -12.65 -3.39 11.04
N MET A 150 -12.42 -2.27 10.38
CA MET A 150 -13.13 -1.02 10.62
C MET A 150 -14.34 -0.90 9.70
N LYS A 151 -15.41 -0.32 10.24
CA LYS A 151 -16.53 0.16 9.44
C LYS A 151 -16.17 1.54 8.92
N SER A 152 -16.73 1.87 7.77
CA SER A 152 -16.58 3.18 7.16
C SER A 152 -17.79 3.47 6.31
N VAL A 153 -18.03 4.74 6.05
CA VAL A 153 -19.16 5.17 5.25
C VAL A 153 -18.64 5.72 3.93
N ILE A 154 -19.20 5.21 2.83
CA ILE A 154 -18.97 5.74 1.49
C ILE A 154 -20.22 6.49 1.07
N LYS A 155 -20.04 7.73 0.64
CA LYS A 155 -21.14 8.57 0.16
C LYS A 155 -20.87 8.94 -1.27
N ARG A 156 -21.74 8.52 -2.18
CA ARG A 156 -21.66 8.91 -3.59
C ARG A 156 -22.69 10.00 -3.87
N GLN A 157 -22.21 11.14 -4.34
CA GLN A 157 -23.03 12.29 -4.70
C GLN A 157 -23.03 12.49 -6.20
N VAL A 158 -24.23 12.58 -6.77
CA VAL A 158 -24.37 12.84 -8.19
C VAL A 158 -24.21 14.32 -8.49
N LYS A 159 -23.62 14.64 -9.64
CA LYS A 159 -23.40 16.02 -10.11
C LYS A 159 -23.95 16.20 -11.53
N GLY A 160 -24.57 17.36 -11.77
CA GLY A 160 -25.05 17.77 -13.09
C GLY A 160 -26.14 16.86 -13.69
N LYS A 161 -26.16 16.74 -15.02
CA LYS A 161 -27.08 15.87 -15.77
C LYS A 161 -26.56 14.42 -15.83
N ALA A 162 -26.37 13.79 -14.68
CA ALA A 162 -25.84 12.43 -14.64
C ALA A 162 -26.78 11.39 -15.28
N CYS A 163 -26.19 10.32 -15.81
CA CYS A 163 -26.93 9.24 -16.46
C CYS A 163 -27.78 8.43 -15.46
N LYS A 164 -28.71 7.61 -15.98
CA LYS A 164 -29.58 6.76 -15.15
C LYS A 164 -28.78 5.84 -14.23
N TRP A 165 -27.67 5.30 -14.72
CA TRP A 165 -26.78 4.43 -13.93
C TRP A 165 -26.16 5.17 -12.74
N CYS A 166 -25.60 6.37 -12.94
CA CYS A 166 -25.04 7.17 -11.85
C CYS A 166 -26.08 7.60 -10.82
N ARG A 167 -27.30 7.96 -11.25
CA ARG A 167 -28.41 8.27 -10.33
C ARG A 167 -28.79 7.06 -9.48
N GLY A 168 -28.73 5.86 -10.04
CA GLY A 168 -29.00 4.61 -9.31
C GLY A 168 -27.94 4.25 -8.26
N LEU A 169 -26.74 4.83 -8.35
CA LEU A 169 -25.64 4.65 -7.41
C LEU A 169 -25.51 5.81 -6.41
N GLU A 170 -26.42 6.79 -6.44
CA GLU A 170 -26.43 7.86 -5.46
C GLU A 170 -26.86 7.33 -4.10
N GLY A 171 -26.12 7.66 -3.05
CA GLY A 171 -26.48 7.25 -1.71
C GLY A 171 -25.32 7.17 -0.74
N THR A 172 -25.65 6.67 0.45
CA THR A 172 -24.71 6.42 1.55
C THR A 172 -24.67 4.92 1.79
N TYR A 173 -23.47 4.36 1.82
CA TYR A 173 -23.21 2.92 1.91
C TYR A 173 -22.31 2.62 3.10
N ASP A 174 -22.73 1.68 3.94
CA ASP A 174 -21.88 1.11 4.98
C ASP A 174 -20.88 0.13 4.35
N TYR A 175 -19.60 0.48 4.39
CA TYR A 175 -18.53 -0.37 3.84
C TYR A 175 -17.96 -1.30 4.92
N PRO A 176 -17.75 -2.60 4.61
CA PRO A 176 -17.89 -3.24 3.28
C PRO A 176 -19.33 -3.72 2.97
N LYS A 177 -20.24 -3.70 3.96
CA LYS A 177 -21.51 -4.43 3.87
C LYS A 177 -22.64 -3.62 3.23
N GLY A 178 -22.91 -3.92 1.96
CA GLY A 178 -23.98 -3.27 1.21
C GLY A 178 -23.47 -2.16 0.30
N THR A 179 -22.15 -2.06 0.12
CA THR A 179 -21.53 -1.25 -0.92
C THR A 179 -21.29 -2.12 -2.18
N PRO A 180 -22.02 -1.88 -3.28
CA PRO A 180 -21.67 -2.47 -4.58
C PRO A 180 -20.30 -1.97 -5.06
N ASN A 181 -19.52 -2.82 -5.73
CA ASN A 181 -18.22 -2.42 -6.29
C ASN A 181 -18.36 -1.26 -7.29
N GLU A 182 -19.51 -1.18 -7.95
CA GLU A 182 -19.90 -0.15 -8.91
C GLU A 182 -19.90 1.27 -8.31
N VAL A 183 -19.98 1.39 -6.98
CA VAL A 183 -19.91 2.69 -6.27
C VAL A 183 -18.55 3.38 -6.44
N PHE A 184 -17.49 2.65 -6.78
CA PHE A 184 -16.17 3.23 -7.10
C PHE A 184 -15.97 3.40 -8.61
N HIS A 185 -16.82 2.81 -9.46
CA HIS A 185 -16.67 2.87 -10.90
C HIS A 185 -17.22 4.18 -11.48
N ARG A 186 -16.66 4.58 -12.61
CA ARG A 186 -17.05 5.78 -13.35
C ARG A 186 -17.28 5.43 -14.81
N HIS A 187 -18.37 5.94 -15.36
CA HIS A 187 -18.56 5.94 -16.80
C HIS A 187 -17.81 7.12 -17.43
N GLU A 188 -17.72 7.09 -18.74
CA GLU A 188 -17.15 8.17 -19.55
C GLU A 188 -17.86 9.51 -19.26
N ASN A 189 -17.10 10.59 -19.14
CA ASN A 189 -17.59 11.96 -18.87
C ASN A 189 -18.39 12.11 -17.56
N CYS A 190 -18.26 11.17 -16.62
CA CYS A 190 -18.82 11.33 -15.28
C CYS A 190 -18.14 12.52 -14.56
N ARG A 191 -18.88 13.21 -13.68
CA ARG A 191 -18.37 14.20 -12.71
C ARG A 191 -18.92 13.95 -11.29
N CYS A 192 -19.50 12.78 -11.05
CA CYS A 192 -19.94 12.38 -9.72
C CYS A 192 -18.75 12.29 -8.77
N VAL A 193 -19.05 12.51 -7.49
CA VAL A 193 -18.06 12.59 -6.41
C VAL A 193 -18.32 11.44 -5.45
N THR A 194 -17.25 10.74 -5.07
CA THR A 194 -17.28 9.74 -4.01
C THR A 194 -16.58 10.32 -2.80
N GLU A 195 -17.23 10.28 -1.64
CA GLU A 195 -16.63 10.67 -0.37
C GLU A 195 -16.44 9.43 0.50
N TYR A 196 -15.34 9.42 1.24
CA TYR A 196 -15.01 8.36 2.18
C TYR A 196 -14.86 8.95 3.57
N TYR A 197 -15.59 8.37 4.53
CA TYR A 197 -15.55 8.75 5.93
C TYR A 197 -15.09 7.53 6.75
N PRO A 198 -13.84 7.53 7.23
CA PRO A 198 -13.37 6.47 8.11
C PRO A 198 -14.13 6.53 9.43
N GLU A 199 -14.55 5.39 9.98
CA GLU A 199 -15.05 5.33 11.36
C GLU A 199 -14.10 4.55 12.25
N LYS A 200 -14.02 4.95 13.51
CA LYS A 200 -13.26 4.21 14.54
C LYS A 200 -13.95 2.89 14.96
N LYS A 201 -15.22 2.68 14.56
CA LYS A 201 -16.02 1.53 14.97
C LYS A 201 -15.53 0.27 14.23
N LYS A 202 -15.01 -0.70 14.99
CA LYS A 202 -14.55 -1.98 14.44
C LYS A 202 -15.69 -2.99 14.32
N ALA A 203 -15.86 -3.59 13.14
CA ALA A 203 -16.63 -4.81 12.94
C ALA A 203 -15.89 -6.03 13.51
N ARG A 204 -16.63 -7.04 13.97
CA ARG A 204 -16.09 -8.30 14.49
C ARG A 204 -16.32 -9.41 13.47
N GLN A 205 -15.27 -10.15 13.12
CA GLN A 205 -15.33 -11.29 12.21
C GLN A 205 -15.31 -12.61 13.00
N ASP A 206 -16.16 -13.56 12.62
CA ASP A 206 -16.25 -14.90 13.22
C ASP A 206 -15.14 -15.81 12.66
N VAL A 207 -14.38 -16.47 13.53
CA VAL A 207 -13.11 -17.15 13.19
C VAL A 207 -13.32 -18.48 12.47
N TRP A 208 -14.44 -19.17 12.70
CA TRP A 208 -14.71 -20.48 12.11
C TRP A 208 -15.43 -20.40 10.77
N SER A 209 -16.34 -19.44 10.61
CA SER A 209 -17.08 -19.25 9.35
C SER A 209 -16.37 -18.31 8.37
N LYS A 210 -15.42 -17.48 8.84
CA LYS A 210 -14.85 -16.33 8.12
C LYS A 210 -15.89 -15.32 7.61
N VAL A 211 -17.16 -15.45 8.02
CA VAL A 211 -18.26 -14.56 7.63
C VAL A 211 -18.35 -13.37 8.60
N TRP A 212 -18.56 -12.18 8.05
CA TRP A 212 -18.80 -10.95 8.82
C TRP A 212 -20.22 -10.92 9.40
N ARG A 213 -20.39 -11.10 10.72
CA ARG A 213 -21.73 -11.05 11.35
C ARG A 213 -22.24 -9.61 11.50
N LYS A 214 -23.54 -9.43 11.24
CA LYS A 214 -24.30 -8.17 11.39
C LYS A 214 -24.70 -8.00 12.86
N ASP A 215 -24.58 -6.80 13.40
CA ASP A 215 -25.08 -6.49 14.74
C ASP A 215 -26.60 -6.66 14.80
N LYS A 216 -27.07 -7.54 15.68
CA LYS A 216 -28.23 -7.24 16.52
C LYS A 216 -27.70 -7.29 17.95
N ASN A 217 -27.60 -6.09 18.52
CA ASN A 217 -27.26 -5.73 19.90
C ASN A 217 -26.48 -6.74 20.73
N GLU A 218 -25.28 -6.30 21.09
CA GLU A 218 -24.66 -6.50 22.40
C GLU A 218 -24.79 -7.90 22.99
N GLN A 219 -23.72 -8.69 22.87
CA GLN A 219 -22.98 -9.23 24.02
C GLN A 219 -21.75 -10.04 23.55
N ASN A 220 -20.61 -9.66 24.13
CA ASN A 220 -19.39 -10.42 24.40
C ASN A 220 -18.59 -11.19 23.33
N ASN A 221 -17.28 -10.85 23.33
CA ASN A 221 -16.04 -11.64 23.20
C ASN A 221 -15.77 -12.41 21.88
N GLY A 222 -14.56 -12.47 21.32
CA GLY A 222 -13.21 -12.11 21.76
C GLY A 222 -12.29 -11.90 20.53
N ILE A 223 -10.97 -12.12 20.65
CA ILE A 223 -9.89 -11.97 19.62
C ILE A 223 -9.12 -10.63 19.64
N ILE A 224 -8.82 -10.06 20.83
CA ILE A 224 -7.51 -9.41 21.16
C ILE A 224 -7.14 -9.69 22.64
N GLU A 225 -7.73 -10.70 23.28
CA GLU A 225 -7.61 -10.81 24.74
C GLU A 225 -6.23 -11.16 25.33
N PRO A 226 -5.29 -11.87 24.68
CA PRO A 226 -4.11 -12.37 25.41
C PRO A 226 -3.06 -11.31 25.78
N TYR A 227 -3.07 -10.12 25.16
CA TYR A 227 -2.13 -9.03 25.47
C TYR A 227 -2.80 -7.67 25.69
N LYS A 228 -4.13 -7.62 25.82
CA LYS A 228 -4.84 -6.39 26.21
C LYS A 228 -4.35 -6.02 27.63
N GLY A 229 -3.71 -4.87 27.78
CA GLY A 229 -3.04 -4.45 29.02
C GLY A 229 -1.56 -4.83 29.17
N LYS A 230 -1.01 -5.78 28.40
CA LYS A 230 0.45 -6.10 28.43
C LYS A 230 1.29 -5.15 27.57
N LEU A 231 0.79 -4.83 26.37
CA LEU A 231 1.46 -3.89 25.45
C LEU A 231 0.86 -2.49 25.55
N THR A 232 1.69 -1.46 25.48
CA THR A 232 1.22 -0.06 25.33
C THR A 232 0.61 0.17 23.94
N ILE A 233 -0.01 1.33 23.74
CA ILE A 233 -0.53 1.70 22.41
C ILE A 233 0.63 1.82 21.41
N ASP A 234 1.75 2.41 21.82
CA ASP A 234 2.90 2.66 20.95
C ASP A 234 3.67 1.36 20.65
N GLU A 235 3.76 0.43 21.59
CA GLU A 235 4.31 -0.92 21.37
C GLU A 235 3.48 -1.72 20.35
N ARG A 236 2.15 -1.63 20.43
CA ARG A 236 1.27 -2.26 19.43
C ARG A 236 1.40 -1.59 18.06
N ALA A 237 1.47 -0.26 18.04
CA ALA A 237 1.68 0.49 16.80
C ALA A 237 3.02 0.14 16.15
N ALA A 238 4.08 -0.05 16.94
CA ALA A 238 5.39 -0.45 16.47
C ALA A 238 5.39 -1.81 15.78
N ILE A 239 4.71 -2.81 16.37
CA ILE A 239 4.53 -4.13 15.72
C ILE A 239 3.82 -3.97 14.36
N LEU A 240 2.71 -3.22 14.32
CA LEU A 240 1.92 -3.04 13.10
C LEU A 240 2.69 -2.27 12.00
N ARG A 241 3.46 -1.25 12.37
CA ARG A 241 4.31 -0.49 11.44
C ARG A 241 5.43 -1.34 10.87
N TYR A 242 6.06 -2.16 11.71
CA TYR A 242 7.13 -3.07 11.30
C TYR A 242 6.62 -4.09 10.27
N ILE A 243 5.53 -4.80 10.58
CA ILE A 243 4.99 -5.86 9.69
C ILE A 243 4.33 -5.33 8.41
N SER A 244 4.03 -4.03 8.29
CA SER A 244 3.35 -3.49 7.10
C SER A 244 4.32 -3.06 6.00
N SER A 245 5.37 -2.33 6.35
CA SER A 245 6.28 -1.73 5.35
C SER A 245 7.55 -1.13 5.96
N GLU A 246 7.52 -0.71 7.22
CA GLU A 246 8.65 0.01 7.81
C GLU A 246 9.82 -0.91 8.21
N SER A 247 9.64 -2.24 8.18
CA SER A 247 10.72 -3.21 8.35
C SER A 247 11.84 -3.02 7.32
N TYR A 248 11.51 -2.72 6.06
CA TYR A 248 12.49 -2.51 4.99
C TYR A 248 13.42 -1.35 5.31
N ILE A 249 12.85 -0.18 5.60
CA ILE A 249 13.61 1.05 5.85
C ILE A 249 14.40 0.92 7.16
N LEU A 250 13.75 0.46 8.24
CA LEU A 250 14.40 0.32 9.54
C LEU A 250 15.58 -0.66 9.47
N ASN A 251 15.37 -1.87 8.94
CA ASN A 251 16.43 -2.88 8.89
C ASN A 251 17.55 -2.47 7.92
N ASP A 252 17.25 -1.76 6.84
CA ASP A 252 18.27 -1.30 5.89
C ASP A 252 19.22 -0.28 6.52
N LEU A 253 18.69 0.73 7.22
CA LEU A 253 19.51 1.70 7.94
C LEU A 253 20.37 1.04 9.02
N MET A 254 19.80 0.09 9.77
CA MET A 254 20.52 -0.67 10.79
C MET A 254 21.63 -1.56 10.20
N ARG A 255 21.41 -2.19 9.03
CA ARG A 255 22.43 -2.96 8.31
C ARG A 255 23.59 -2.07 7.88
N LYS A 256 23.28 -0.87 7.37
CA LYS A 256 24.26 0.12 6.90
C LYS A 256 24.92 0.91 8.03
N ASN A 257 24.52 0.69 9.29
CA ASN A 257 25.01 1.42 10.46
C ASN A 257 24.80 2.95 10.34
N ILE A 258 23.69 3.34 9.72
CA ILE A 258 23.25 4.73 9.57
C ILE A 258 22.39 5.09 10.78
N GLU A 259 22.56 6.30 11.29
CA GLU A 259 21.75 6.81 12.41
C GLU A 259 20.26 6.83 12.05
N LEU A 260 19.41 6.36 12.97
CA LEU A 260 17.97 6.30 12.74
C LEU A 260 17.33 7.68 12.95
N PRO A 261 16.50 8.18 12.02
CA PRO A 261 15.62 9.31 12.27
C PRO A 261 14.75 9.08 13.51
N THR A 262 14.35 10.15 14.19
CA THR A 262 13.59 10.11 15.45
C THR A 262 12.38 9.16 15.38
N GLU A 263 11.57 9.21 14.32
CA GLU A 263 10.38 8.35 14.21
C GLU A 263 10.70 6.85 14.02
N LEU A 264 11.87 6.53 13.45
CA LEU A 264 12.36 5.15 13.30
C LEU A 264 13.08 4.66 14.56
N GLN A 265 13.73 5.57 15.30
CA GLN A 265 14.26 5.25 16.62
C GLN A 265 13.12 4.92 17.60
N GLU A 266 12.03 5.70 17.59
CA GLU A 266 10.84 5.40 18.39
C GLU A 266 10.19 4.07 17.99
N LEU A 267 10.13 3.77 16.69
CA LEU A 267 9.67 2.48 16.18
C LEU A 267 10.54 1.34 16.72
N HIS A 268 11.86 1.46 16.58
CA HIS A 268 12.84 0.48 17.07
C HIS A 268 12.67 0.19 18.56
N ASP A 269 12.56 1.23 19.38
CA ASP A 269 12.53 1.10 20.84
C ASP A 269 11.21 0.50 21.31
N ASN A 270 10.08 0.95 20.74
CA ASN A 270 8.76 0.42 21.07
C ASN A 270 8.59 -1.02 20.56
N LEU A 271 9.14 -1.35 19.38
CA LEU A 271 9.12 -2.72 18.88
C LEU A 271 9.94 -3.64 19.80
N SER A 272 11.16 -3.24 20.16
CA SER A 272 12.02 -4.02 21.06
C SER A 272 11.34 -4.32 22.39
N LYS A 273 10.73 -3.30 23.02
CA LYS A 273 9.93 -3.46 24.26
C LYS A 273 8.74 -4.39 24.06
N ALA A 274 8.08 -4.32 22.90
CA ALA A 274 6.95 -5.19 22.61
C ALA A 274 7.39 -6.65 22.48
N LEU A 275 8.50 -6.91 21.80
CA LEU A 275 9.04 -8.27 21.59
C LEU A 275 9.45 -8.95 22.89
N ASP A 276 9.83 -8.19 23.92
CA ASP A 276 10.15 -8.70 25.26
C ASP A 276 8.91 -9.17 26.04
N LYS A 277 7.74 -8.65 25.71
CA LYS A 277 6.47 -8.94 26.40
C LYS A 277 5.65 -10.03 25.71
N LEU A 278 6.06 -10.39 24.49
CA LEU A 278 5.37 -11.33 23.62
C LEU A 278 5.93 -12.75 23.79
N PRO A 279 5.12 -13.78 23.47
CA PRO A 279 5.52 -15.16 23.67
C PRO A 279 6.61 -15.52 22.65
N LYS A 280 7.49 -16.42 23.03
CA LYS A 280 8.46 -16.98 22.11
C LYS A 280 7.82 -18.06 21.24
N TYR A 281 8.28 -18.15 20.01
CA TYR A 281 7.94 -19.24 19.11
C TYR A 281 8.87 -20.43 19.37
N SER A 282 8.29 -21.63 19.42
CA SER A 282 9.03 -22.88 19.47
C SER A 282 8.71 -23.75 18.26
N GLY A 283 9.75 -24.08 17.48
CA GLY A 283 9.62 -24.90 16.28
C GLY A 283 10.62 -24.55 15.18
N GLU A 284 10.42 -25.14 14.01
CA GLU A 284 11.21 -24.84 12.82
C GLU A 284 10.77 -23.53 12.17
N ILE A 285 11.75 -22.71 11.80
CA ILE A 285 11.53 -21.46 11.06
C ILE A 285 12.55 -21.33 9.94
N ASN A 286 12.16 -20.59 8.91
CA ASN A 286 12.94 -20.42 7.69
C ASN A 286 12.84 -18.98 7.18
N ARG A 287 13.91 -18.51 6.54
CA ARG A 287 14.01 -17.18 5.96
C ARG A 287 14.58 -17.29 4.55
N SER A 288 13.79 -16.85 3.60
CA SER A 288 14.16 -16.71 2.20
C SER A 288 14.87 -15.38 1.97
N LEU A 289 16.02 -15.42 1.30
CA LEU A 289 16.82 -14.25 0.95
C LEU A 289 16.99 -14.16 -0.56
N TYR A 290 16.79 -12.97 -1.10
CA TYR A 290 16.98 -12.63 -2.50
C TYR A 290 18.22 -11.75 -2.64
N PHE A 291 19.04 -12.07 -3.63
CA PHE A 291 20.20 -11.29 -4.04
C PHE A 291 20.09 -11.02 -5.54
N ASP A 292 20.36 -9.79 -5.95
CA ASP A 292 20.30 -9.38 -7.36
C ASP A 292 21.50 -9.93 -8.17
N ASP A 293 22.62 -10.24 -7.49
CA ASP A 293 23.85 -10.79 -8.05
C ASP A 293 24.21 -12.12 -7.34
N ASP A 294 24.49 -13.17 -8.11
CA ASP A 294 24.93 -14.47 -7.62
C ASP A 294 26.19 -14.35 -6.75
N LYS A 295 27.07 -13.39 -7.06
CA LYS A 295 28.28 -13.14 -6.28
C LYS A 295 27.97 -12.68 -4.86
N ASP A 296 26.96 -11.83 -4.68
CA ASP A 296 26.55 -11.36 -3.34
C ASP A 296 25.94 -12.51 -2.53
N ALA A 297 25.19 -13.40 -3.17
CA ALA A 297 24.68 -14.62 -2.54
C ALA A 297 25.82 -15.54 -2.10
N GLU A 298 26.81 -15.78 -2.97
CA GLU A 298 27.99 -16.57 -2.64
C GLU A 298 28.78 -15.97 -1.47
N ASP A 299 29.02 -14.66 -1.51
CA ASP A 299 29.79 -13.96 -0.48
C ASP A 299 29.04 -13.98 0.85
N PHE A 300 27.71 -13.86 0.83
CA PHE A 300 26.88 -14.08 2.01
C PHE A 300 27.08 -15.50 2.58
N VAL A 301 27.05 -16.54 1.75
CA VAL A 301 27.25 -17.94 2.19
C VAL A 301 28.68 -18.17 2.73
N LYS A 302 29.69 -17.53 2.13
CA LYS A 302 31.10 -17.57 2.58
C LYS A 302 31.30 -16.92 3.95
N LEU A 303 30.51 -15.90 4.29
CA LEU A 303 30.53 -15.28 5.62
C LEU A 303 29.95 -16.18 6.71
N HIS A 304 29.12 -17.17 6.35
CA HIS A 304 28.49 -18.11 7.29
C HIS A 304 29.27 -19.43 7.35
N ASN A 305 30.43 -19.43 7.99
CA ASN A 305 31.25 -20.65 8.11
C ASN A 305 30.77 -21.55 9.25
N ILE A 306 30.70 -22.86 8.99
CA ILE A 306 30.29 -23.87 9.98
C ILE A 306 31.15 -23.74 11.24
N GLY A 307 30.49 -23.75 12.40
CA GLY A 307 31.12 -23.56 13.71
C GLY A 307 31.45 -22.10 14.08
N LYS A 308 31.22 -21.12 13.19
CA LYS A 308 31.38 -19.70 13.51
C LYS A 308 30.09 -19.10 14.04
N THR A 309 30.26 -18.13 14.94
CA THR A 309 29.17 -17.31 15.47
C THR A 309 28.86 -16.18 14.50
N VAL A 310 27.58 -15.99 14.21
CA VAL A 310 27.04 -14.88 13.40
C VAL A 310 26.01 -14.10 14.22
N GLY A 311 25.87 -12.81 13.93
CA GLY A 311 24.89 -11.95 14.57
C GLY A 311 24.51 -10.81 13.65
N TYR A 312 23.29 -10.29 13.83
CA TYR A 312 22.71 -9.28 12.94
C TYR A 312 22.35 -8.02 13.72
N LYS A 313 22.72 -6.87 13.17
CA LYS A 313 22.45 -5.55 13.78
C LYS A 313 20.99 -5.11 13.65
N HIS A 314 20.21 -5.75 12.79
CA HIS A 314 18.82 -5.42 12.49
C HIS A 314 17.90 -6.50 13.05
N PHE A 315 16.58 -6.25 13.06
CA PHE A 315 15.61 -7.27 13.39
C PHE A 315 15.60 -8.35 12.30
N LEU A 316 15.53 -9.61 12.71
CA LEU A 316 15.63 -10.74 11.78
C LEU A 316 14.32 -11.52 11.74
N SER A 317 13.53 -11.26 10.70
CA SER A 317 12.26 -11.94 10.42
C SER A 317 12.47 -13.35 9.87
N PHE A 318 11.69 -14.29 10.36
CA PHE A 318 11.57 -15.63 9.79
C PHE A 318 10.09 -15.98 9.65
N SER A 319 9.81 -16.99 8.84
CA SER A 319 8.49 -17.58 8.71
C SER A 319 8.49 -19.01 9.23
N THR A 320 7.32 -19.49 9.65
CA THR A 320 7.11 -20.94 9.88
C THR A 320 6.86 -21.72 8.60
N GLU A 321 6.67 -21.03 7.47
CA GLU A 321 6.39 -21.61 6.14
C GLU A 321 7.23 -20.96 5.05
N ILE A 322 7.53 -21.74 4.01
CA ILE A 322 8.26 -21.25 2.85
C ILE A 322 7.28 -20.51 1.94
N TYR A 323 7.37 -19.18 1.91
CA TYR A 323 6.45 -18.33 1.13
C TYR A 323 6.78 -18.24 -0.35
N ASN A 324 8.06 -18.38 -0.70
CA ASN A 324 8.50 -18.32 -2.07
C ASN A 324 9.68 -19.29 -2.25
N GLU A 325 9.53 -20.19 -3.22
CA GLU A 325 10.52 -21.20 -3.56
C GLU A 325 11.59 -20.69 -4.52
N GLU A 326 11.58 -19.43 -4.95
CA GLU A 326 12.56 -18.85 -5.89
C GLU A 326 13.70 -18.07 -5.19
N ASP A 327 13.96 -18.32 -3.90
CA ASP A 327 14.98 -17.61 -3.13
C ASP A 327 16.42 -17.97 -3.51
N SER A 328 17.31 -16.97 -3.51
CA SER A 328 18.74 -17.13 -3.83
C SER A 328 19.48 -17.88 -2.71
N VAL A 329 19.16 -17.61 -1.44
CA VAL A 329 19.74 -18.28 -0.26
C VAL A 329 18.64 -18.50 0.77
N ARG A 330 18.65 -19.64 1.46
CA ARG A 330 17.70 -19.90 2.55
C ARG A 330 18.40 -20.16 3.88
N ILE A 331 17.91 -19.53 4.92
CA ILE A 331 18.32 -19.79 6.30
C ILE A 331 17.26 -20.64 6.97
N LYS A 332 17.67 -21.69 7.68
CA LYS A 332 16.79 -22.53 8.51
C LYS A 332 17.25 -22.53 9.96
N ILE A 333 16.29 -22.53 10.88
CA ILE A 333 16.51 -22.78 12.31
C ILE A 333 15.55 -23.90 12.69
N LEU A 334 16.09 -25.09 12.99
CA LEU A 334 15.30 -26.30 13.19
C LEU A 334 14.51 -26.31 14.50
N ASN A 335 14.97 -25.55 15.50
CA ASN A 335 14.33 -25.47 16.81
C ASN A 335 14.55 -24.09 17.42
N SER A 336 13.84 -23.10 16.89
CA SER A 336 13.78 -21.76 17.48
C SER A 336 13.19 -21.84 18.88
N LYS A 337 13.72 -21.07 19.82
CA LYS A 337 13.16 -20.83 21.16
C LYS A 337 13.21 -19.36 21.56
N ASN A 338 14.02 -18.55 20.86
CA ASN A 338 14.27 -17.14 21.20
C ASN A 338 13.55 -16.16 20.28
N SER A 339 13.06 -16.58 19.11
CA SER A 339 12.25 -15.72 18.26
C SER A 339 10.90 -15.40 18.91
N THR A 340 10.44 -14.18 18.77
CA THR A 340 9.12 -13.76 19.25
C THR A 340 8.06 -14.14 18.21
N ASP A 341 6.96 -14.75 18.65
CA ASP A 341 5.87 -15.17 17.78
C ASP A 341 4.96 -13.98 17.41
N LEU A 342 5.03 -13.55 16.14
CA LEU A 342 4.21 -12.45 15.61
C LEU A 342 3.03 -12.95 14.76
N ARG A 343 2.84 -14.26 14.61
CA ARG A 343 1.80 -14.87 13.76
C ARG A 343 0.39 -14.46 14.14
N LYS A 344 0.19 -14.04 15.39
CA LYS A 344 -1.10 -13.52 15.89
C LYS A 344 -1.41 -12.09 15.43
N PHE A 345 -0.40 -11.34 14.99
CA PHE A 345 -0.53 -9.97 14.49
C PHE A 345 -0.63 -9.92 12.97
N ASN A 346 0.00 -10.87 12.28
CA ASN A 346 -0.15 -11.08 10.84
C ASN A 346 -0.19 -12.58 10.54
N SER A 347 -1.40 -13.12 10.40
CA SER A 347 -1.62 -14.55 10.16
C SER A 347 -1.31 -14.96 8.72
N ALA A 348 -1.20 -14.01 7.79
CA ALA A 348 -0.83 -14.26 6.40
C ALA A 348 0.68 -14.54 6.29
N GLU A 349 1.50 -13.70 6.93
CA GLU A 349 2.98 -13.75 6.85
C GLU A 349 3.63 -14.70 7.87
N LYS A 350 2.84 -15.35 8.75
CA LYS A 350 3.26 -16.34 9.78
C LYS A 350 4.65 -16.03 10.38
N GLU A 351 4.83 -14.75 10.68
CA GLU A 351 6.14 -14.20 10.98
C GLU A 351 6.56 -14.48 12.43
N THR A 352 7.85 -14.73 12.61
CA THR A 352 8.56 -14.77 13.88
C THR A 352 9.75 -13.82 13.79
N LEU A 353 10.10 -13.17 14.90
CA LEU A 353 11.05 -12.06 14.86
C LEU A 353 12.11 -12.17 15.95
N TYR A 354 13.39 -12.08 15.55
CA TYR A 354 14.48 -11.87 16.50
C TYR A 354 14.80 -10.39 16.66
N LYS A 355 15.17 -10.03 17.88
CA LYS A 355 15.71 -8.72 18.19
C LYS A 355 17.13 -8.54 17.59
N PRO A 356 17.53 -7.29 17.32
CA PRO A 356 18.91 -6.94 17.03
C PRO A 356 19.87 -7.54 18.05
N GLY A 357 21.01 -8.04 17.57
CA GLY A 357 22.06 -8.58 18.42
C GLY A 357 21.88 -10.05 18.84
N GLN A 358 20.78 -10.73 18.45
CA GLN A 358 20.70 -12.18 18.59
C GLN A 358 21.88 -12.86 17.88
N LYS A 359 22.55 -13.76 18.59
CA LYS A 359 23.67 -14.53 18.07
C LYS A 359 23.24 -15.94 17.69
N PHE A 360 23.88 -16.49 16.67
CA PHE A 360 23.67 -17.85 16.19
C PHE A 360 25.01 -18.50 15.93
N ILE A 361 25.08 -19.82 16.03
CA ILE A 361 26.18 -20.60 15.47
C ILE A 361 25.73 -21.23 14.16
N VAL A 362 26.57 -21.16 13.13
CA VAL A 362 26.31 -21.87 11.86
C VAL A 362 26.53 -23.35 12.12
N GLN A 363 25.44 -24.11 12.16
CA GLN A 363 25.47 -25.53 12.47
C GLN A 363 25.79 -26.36 11.21
N ASP A 364 25.24 -25.97 10.07
CA ASP A 364 25.40 -26.73 8.82
C ASP A 364 25.22 -25.84 7.58
N LYS A 365 25.73 -26.32 6.45
CA LYS A 365 25.51 -25.74 5.11
C LYS A 365 25.42 -26.86 4.07
N TYR A 366 24.36 -26.82 3.27
CA TYR A 366 24.16 -27.77 2.17
C TYR A 366 23.40 -27.10 1.02
N PHE A 367 23.22 -27.81 -0.09
CA PHE A 367 22.43 -27.35 -1.22
C PHE A 367 21.12 -28.14 -1.32
N ASP A 368 20.02 -27.44 -1.61
CA ASP A 368 18.72 -28.02 -1.97
C ASP A 368 18.48 -27.69 -3.45
N GLY A 369 18.76 -28.66 -4.34
CA GLY A 369 18.98 -28.37 -5.75
C GLY A 369 20.22 -27.49 -5.95
N GLU A 370 20.07 -26.34 -6.60
CA GLU A 370 21.13 -25.33 -6.77
C GLU A 370 21.17 -24.29 -5.62
N ARG A 371 20.19 -24.35 -4.70
CA ARG A 371 20.04 -23.32 -3.66
C ARG A 371 20.87 -23.61 -2.42
N PRO A 372 21.74 -22.70 -1.99
CA PRO A 372 22.43 -22.83 -0.71
C PRO A 372 21.47 -22.66 0.48
N ILE A 373 21.54 -23.62 1.40
CA ILE A 373 20.84 -23.63 2.69
C ILE A 373 21.85 -23.46 3.81
N ILE A 374 21.58 -22.52 4.71
CA ILE A 374 22.37 -22.29 5.93
C ILE A 374 21.52 -22.68 7.14
N VAL A 375 22.00 -23.63 7.95
CA VAL A 375 21.33 -24.00 9.19
C VAL A 375 21.98 -23.26 10.35
N LEU A 376 21.19 -22.42 11.02
CA LEU A 376 21.60 -21.68 12.20
C LEU A 376 21.01 -22.31 13.45
N LYS A 377 21.78 -22.27 14.53
CA LYS A 377 21.33 -22.61 15.88
C LYS A 377 21.47 -21.40 16.79
N GLU A 378 20.40 -21.08 17.52
CA GLU A 378 20.39 -19.99 18.49
C GLU A 378 21.47 -20.20 19.56
N LEU A 379 22.16 -19.10 19.91
CA LEU A 379 22.96 -19.02 21.12
C LEU A 379 22.15 -18.26 22.17
N GLU A 380 22.25 -18.70 23.43
CA GLU A 380 21.60 -18.05 24.57
C GLU A 380 22.19 -16.67 24.89
#